data_AF-S2E527-F1
#
_entry.id   AF-S2E527-F1
#
_cell.length_a   1.000
_cell.length_b   1.000
_cell.length_c   1.000
_cell.angle_alpha   90.00
_cell.angle_beta   90.00
_cell.angle_gamma   90.00
#
_symmetry.space_group_name_H-M   'P 1'
#
loop_
_entity.id
_entity.type
_entity.pdbx_description
1 polymer ?
#
loop_
_entity_poly.entity_id
_entity_poly.type
_entity_poly.pdbx_seq_one_letter_code
_entity_poly.pdbx_strand_id
1 'polypeptide(L)'
;FDNNLSRYLAQKMDVANIVQIKSAIGGGVLLVIALLIFRVDINLQAEHIIPILVLGSVGFAASLFFFLQGLKRIGTVRTITIFSMSAVFGLVAASVFLGEQISWTQITAAGIMIFGVYLVSRREIVIHPA
;
A
#
# COMPACT_ATOMS: atom_id res chain seq x y z
N PHE A 1 -5.78 -11.22 -10.18
CA PHE A 1 -6.79 -10.65 -11.08
C PHE A 1 -6.91 -9.14 -10.89
N ASP A 2 -7.24 -8.64 -9.69
CA ASP A 2 -7.40 -7.19 -9.42
C ASP A 2 -6.18 -6.34 -9.83
N ASN A 3 -4.96 -6.70 -9.41
CA ASN A 3 -3.77 -5.89 -9.76
C ASN A 3 -3.47 -5.83 -11.26
N ASN A 4 -3.80 -6.88 -12.02
CA ASN A 4 -3.67 -6.87 -13.48
C ASN A 4 -4.75 -6.00 -14.13
N LEU A 5 -5.99 -6.04 -13.63
CA LEU A 5 -7.07 -5.17 -14.08
C LEU A 5 -6.79 -3.70 -13.73
N SER A 6 -6.33 -3.43 -12.52
CA SER A 6 -5.92 -2.10 -12.06
C SER A 6 -4.79 -1.53 -12.92
N ARG A 7 -3.81 -2.36 -13.31
CA ARG A 7 -2.77 -1.97 -14.29
C ARG A 7 -3.37 -1.64 -15.65
N TYR A 8 -4.26 -2.49 -16.17
CA TYR A 8 -4.92 -2.27 -17.46
C TYR A 8 -5.72 -0.96 -17.48
N LEU A 9 -6.49 -0.69 -16.43
CA LEU A 9 -7.24 0.56 -16.27
C LEU A 9 -6.30 1.76 -16.16
N ALA A 10 -5.20 1.65 -15.40
CA ALA A 10 -4.21 2.71 -15.26
C ALA A 10 -3.49 3.08 -16.57
N GLN A 11 -3.47 2.18 -17.56
CA GLN A 11 -2.98 2.48 -18.91
C GLN A 11 -3.99 3.26 -19.75
N LYS A 12 -5.29 3.10 -19.49
CA LYS A 12 -6.38 3.70 -20.26
C LYS A 12 -6.94 4.99 -19.66
N MET A 13 -6.74 5.21 -18.37
CA MET A 13 -7.28 6.33 -17.61
C MET A 13 -6.21 6.95 -16.71
N ASP A 14 -6.47 8.17 -16.27
CA ASP A 14 -5.62 8.82 -15.27
C ASP A 14 -5.66 8.05 -13.94
N VAL A 15 -4.47 7.82 -13.39
CA VAL A 15 -4.30 7.07 -12.14
C VAL A 15 -5.04 7.76 -10.99
N ALA A 16 -5.06 9.10 -10.97
CA ALA A 16 -5.78 9.87 -9.96
C ALA A 16 -7.28 9.54 -9.93
N ASN A 17 -7.92 9.40 -11.08
CA ASN A 17 -9.36 9.07 -11.16
C ASN A 17 -9.64 7.67 -10.61
N ILE A 18 -8.76 6.71 -10.90
CA ILE A 18 -8.89 5.34 -10.38
C ILE A 18 -8.75 5.33 -8.85
N VAL A 19 -7.78 6.07 -8.31
CA VAL A 19 -7.59 6.21 -6.85
C VAL A 19 -8.85 6.81 -6.21
N GLN A 20 -9.34 7.93 -6.74
CA GLN A 20 -10.53 8.61 -6.19
C GLN A 20 -11.74 7.68 -6.15
N ILE A 21 -12.02 6.96 -7.23
CA ILE A 21 -13.15 6.03 -7.29
C ILE A 21 -12.96 4.86 -6.30
N LYS A 22 -11.78 4.22 -6.27
CA LYS A 22 -11.50 3.10 -5.36
C LYS A 22 -11.59 3.54 -3.90
N SER A 23 -11.04 4.71 -3.56
CA SER A 23 -11.09 5.28 -2.21
C SER A 23 -12.50 5.72 -1.80
N ALA A 24 -13.27 6.32 -2.69
CA ALA A 24 -14.64 6.75 -2.40
C ALA A 24 -15.56 5.55 -2.15
N ILE A 25 -15.49 4.52 -3.01
CA ILE A 25 -16.28 3.30 -2.86
C ILE A 25 -15.85 2.57 -1.58
N GLY A 26 -14.54 2.34 -1.40
CA GLY A 26 -14.02 1.63 -0.23
C GLY A 26 -14.35 2.33 1.09
N GLY A 27 -14.11 3.64 1.17
CA GLY A 27 -14.42 4.45 2.35
C GLY A 27 -15.92 4.50 2.64
N GLY A 28 -16.75 4.69 1.60
CA GLY A 28 -18.20 4.70 1.75
C GLY A 28 -18.75 3.36 2.25
N VAL A 29 -18.30 2.25 1.68
CA VAL A 29 -18.70 0.90 2.12
C VAL A 29 -18.27 0.65 3.58
N LEU A 30 -17.03 0.97 3.93
CA LEU A 30 -16.53 0.81 5.30
C LEU A 30 -17.30 1.67 6.30
N LEU A 31 -17.66 2.90 5.93
CA LEU A 31 -18.46 3.80 6.76
C LEU A 31 -19.89 3.26 6.95
N VAL A 32 -20.53 2.77 5.89
CA VAL A 32 -21.85 2.12 5.98
C VAL A 32 -21.80 0.89 6.88
N ILE A 33 -20.77 0.06 6.74
CA ILE A 33 -20.57 -1.12 7.61
C ILE A 33 -20.38 -0.70 9.07
N ALA A 34 -19.54 0.32 9.34
CA ALA A 34 -19.30 0.80 10.69
C ALA A 34 -20.59 1.30 11.37
N LEU A 35 -21.45 2.02 10.64
CA LEU A 35 -22.67 2.60 11.20
C LEU A 35 -23.84 1.61 11.27
N LEU A 36 -24.08 0.83 10.22
CA LEU A 36 -25.27 -0.02 10.15
C LEU A 36 -25.07 -1.38 10.81
N ILE A 37 -23.87 -1.96 10.69
CA ILE A 37 -23.58 -3.30 11.20
C ILE A 37 -23.02 -3.19 12.62
N PHE A 38 -21.96 -2.41 12.80
CA PHE A 38 -21.29 -2.30 14.09
C PHE A 38 -21.88 -1.23 15.02
N ARG A 39 -22.76 -0.36 14.50
CA ARG A 39 -23.40 0.74 15.24
C ARG A 39 -22.39 1.57 16.03
N VAL A 40 -21.26 1.89 15.38
CA VAL A 40 -20.21 2.71 15.98
C VAL A 40 -20.71 4.13 16.12
N ASP A 41 -20.69 4.65 17.35
CA ASP A 41 -21.00 6.06 17.61
C ASP A 41 -19.88 6.96 17.07
N ILE A 42 -20.24 7.90 16.19
CA ILE A 42 -19.30 8.90 15.67
C ILE A 42 -19.11 10.00 16.72
N ASN A 43 -18.26 9.75 17.71
CA ASN A 43 -17.82 10.78 18.64
C ASN A 43 -16.47 11.36 18.18
N LEU A 44 -16.53 12.33 17.26
CA LEU A 44 -15.35 13.00 16.72
C LEU A 44 -15.00 14.23 17.56
N GLN A 45 -13.96 14.10 18.37
CA GLN A 45 -13.31 15.25 19.00
C GLN A 45 -12.48 16.01 17.94
N ALA A 46 -12.45 17.34 18.05
CA ALA A 46 -11.73 18.20 17.09
C ALA A 46 -10.25 17.81 16.95
N GLU A 47 -9.65 17.29 18.02
CA GLU A 47 -8.26 16.82 18.09
C GLU A 47 -7.97 15.65 17.13
N HIS A 48 -8.98 14.84 16.81
CA HIS A 48 -8.83 13.67 15.93
C HIS A 48 -8.99 14.01 14.45
N ILE A 49 -9.53 15.18 14.11
CA ILE A 49 -9.83 15.55 12.71
C ILE A 49 -8.54 15.61 11.89
N ILE A 50 -7.51 16.30 12.38
CA ILE A 50 -6.24 16.45 11.66
C ILE A 50 -5.55 15.09 11.46
N PRO A 51 -5.35 14.25 12.51
CA PRO A 51 -4.80 12.90 12.34
C PRO A 51 -5.56 12.04 11.34
N ILE A 52 -6.90 12.06 11.37
CA ILE A 52 -7.74 11.28 10.44
C ILE A 52 -7.53 11.75 9.00
N LEU A 53 -7.51 13.07 8.76
CA LEU A 53 -7.28 13.62 7.43
C LEU A 53 -5.88 13.29 6.89
N VAL A 54 -4.84 13.40 7.73
CA VAL A 54 -3.47 13.04 7.35
C VAL A 54 -3.36 11.55 7.05
N LEU A 55 -3.95 10.70 7.89
CA LEU A 55 -3.95 9.25 7.70
C LEU A 55 -4.71 8.85 6.42
N GLY A 56 -5.90 9.42 6.19
CA GLY A 56 -6.71 9.17 5.00
C GLY A 56 -6.04 9.64 3.71
N SER A 57 -5.47 10.83 3.71
CA SER A 57 -4.81 11.40 2.53
C SER A 57 -3.45 10.76 2.25
N VAL A 58 -2.52 10.82 3.19
CA VAL A 58 -1.13 10.36 2.99
C VAL A 58 -1.06 8.84 3.12
N GLY A 59 -1.65 8.29 4.18
CA GLY A 59 -1.58 6.86 4.48
C GLY A 59 -2.32 5.99 3.46
N PHE A 60 -3.50 6.43 3.02
CA PHE A 60 -4.31 5.66 2.06
C PHE A 60 -4.25 6.21 0.63
N ALA A 61 -4.68 7.45 0.38
CA ALA A 61 -4.84 7.94 -0.99
C ALA A 61 -3.51 8.09 -1.74
N ALA A 62 -2.51 8.73 -1.14
CA ALA A 62 -1.19 8.91 -1.75
C ALA A 62 -0.46 7.56 -1.92
N SER A 63 -0.52 6.69 -0.90
CA SER A 63 0.03 5.33 -0.98
C SER A 63 -0.56 4.54 -2.16
N LEU A 64 -1.89 4.54 -2.30
CA LEU A 64 -2.57 3.87 -3.41
C LEU A 64 -2.21 4.49 -4.76
N PHE A 65 -2.09 5.82 -4.84
CA PHE A 65 -1.65 6.51 -6.05
C PHE A 65 -0.26 6.06 -6.50
N PHE A 66 0.72 6.03 -5.57
CA PHE A 66 2.07 5.56 -5.89
C PHE A 66 2.09 4.08 -6.25
N PHE A 67 1.29 3.25 -5.58
CA PHE A 67 1.15 1.84 -5.92
C PHE A 67 0.62 1.64 -7.35
N LEU A 68 -0.46 2.33 -7.72
CA LEU A 68 -1.01 2.26 -9.08
C LEU A 68 -0.06 2.84 -10.13
N GLN A 69 0.71 3.88 -9.81
CA GLN A 69 1.78 4.37 -10.69
C GLN A 69 2.90 3.34 -10.86
N GLY A 70 3.25 2.61 -9.80
CA GLY A 70 4.15 1.46 -9.89
C GLY A 70 3.60 0.43 -10.87
N LEU A 71 2.34 -0.01 -10.68
CA LEU A 71 1.71 -0.99 -11.57
C LEU A 71 1.74 -0.53 -13.03
N LYS A 72 1.49 0.75 -13.28
CA LYS A 72 1.51 1.35 -14.62
C LYS A 72 2.91 1.34 -15.25
N ARG A 73 3.94 1.71 -14.49
CA ARG A 73 5.30 1.96 -15.01
C ARG A 73 6.18 0.71 -15.07
N ILE A 74 6.20 -0.10 -14.01
CA ILE A 74 7.14 -1.23 -13.87
C ILE A 74 6.44 -2.60 -13.89
N GLY A 75 5.12 -2.61 -14.04
CA GLY A 75 4.32 -3.81 -14.17
C GLY A 75 4.02 -4.54 -12.86
N THR A 76 3.02 -5.40 -12.90
CA THR A 76 2.38 -5.99 -11.72
C THR A 76 3.35 -6.76 -10.82
N VAL A 77 4.19 -7.63 -11.41
CA VAL A 77 5.09 -8.51 -10.65
C VAL A 77 6.10 -7.69 -9.85
N ARG A 78 6.83 -6.77 -10.49
CA ARG A 78 7.82 -5.93 -9.80
C ARG A 78 7.19 -5.05 -8.73
N THR A 79 6.06 -4.40 -9.03
CA THR A 79 5.38 -3.55 -8.06
C THR A 79 4.97 -4.33 -6.82
N ILE A 80 4.34 -5.49 -6.98
CA ILE A 80 3.88 -6.29 -5.83
C ILE A 80 5.09 -6.78 -5.04
N THR A 81 6.16 -7.26 -5.71
CA THR A 81 7.36 -7.72 -5.01
C THR A 81 8.02 -6.61 -4.19
N ILE A 82 8.16 -5.41 -4.75
CA ILE A 82 8.69 -4.25 -4.02
C ILE A 82 7.73 -3.84 -2.90
N PHE A 83 6.43 -3.81 -3.17
CA PHE A 83 5.40 -3.44 -2.20
C PHE A 83 5.36 -4.39 -0.99
N SER A 84 5.71 -5.67 -1.18
CA SER A 84 5.87 -6.62 -0.07
C SER A 84 6.91 -6.17 0.96
N MET A 85 7.88 -5.33 0.59
CA MET A 85 8.83 -4.74 1.56
C MET A 85 8.16 -3.84 2.60
N SER A 86 6.89 -3.46 2.43
CA SER A 86 6.11 -2.76 3.45
C SER A 86 6.15 -3.47 4.81
N ALA A 87 6.26 -4.80 4.87
CA ALA A 87 6.44 -5.53 6.12
C ALA A 87 7.78 -5.20 6.82
N VAL A 88 8.86 -5.01 6.07
CA VAL A 88 10.17 -4.60 6.61
C VAL A 88 10.11 -3.17 7.13
N PHE A 89 9.47 -2.27 6.39
CA PHE A 89 9.23 -0.91 6.88
C PHE A 89 8.34 -0.90 8.13
N GLY A 90 7.32 -1.75 8.17
CA GLY A 90 6.45 -1.94 9.33
C GLY A 90 7.22 -2.45 10.55
N LEU A 91 8.13 -3.41 10.38
CA LEU A 91 9.01 -3.90 11.45
C LEU A 91 9.89 -2.77 12.03
N VAL A 92 10.51 -1.97 11.16
CA VAL A 92 11.34 -0.83 11.59
C VAL A 92 10.48 0.22 12.30
N ALA A 93 9.31 0.55 11.74
CA ALA A 93 8.39 1.50 12.34
C ALA A 93 7.89 1.02 13.72
N ALA A 94 7.54 -0.26 13.86
CA ALA A 94 7.12 -0.84 15.14
C ALA A 94 8.23 -0.73 16.20
N SER A 95 9.48 -1.03 15.83
CA SER A 95 10.60 -0.90 16.75
C SER A 95 10.84 0.55 17.18
N VAL A 96 10.79 1.51 16.23
CA VAL A 96 11.07 2.92 16.50
C VAL A 96 9.93 3.62 17.25
N PHE A 97 8.68 3.41 16.84
CA PHE A 97 7.53 4.15 17.38
C PHE A 97 6.84 3.44 18.53
N LEU A 98 6.83 2.10 18.57
CA LEU A 98 6.20 1.31 19.63
C LEU A 98 7.23 0.74 20.62
N GLY A 99 8.52 0.82 20.34
CA GLY A 99 9.58 0.28 21.21
C GLY A 99 9.66 -1.25 21.19
N GLU A 100 9.11 -1.89 20.16
CA GLU A 100 9.15 -3.34 20.03
C GLU A 100 10.57 -3.86 19.78
N GLN A 101 10.92 -4.95 20.45
CA GLN A 101 12.19 -5.63 20.23
C GLN A 101 12.13 -6.48 18.96
N ILE A 102 13.09 -6.27 18.07
CA ILE A 102 13.19 -7.04 16.84
C ILE A 102 13.82 -8.41 17.14
N SER A 103 13.08 -9.49 16.87
CA SER A 103 13.58 -10.84 17.04
C SER A 103 14.56 -11.24 15.94
N TRP A 104 15.42 -12.22 16.23
CA TRP A 104 16.30 -12.81 15.22
C TRP A 104 15.53 -13.42 14.03
N THR A 105 14.34 -13.96 14.26
CA THR A 105 13.48 -14.50 13.18
C THR A 105 12.95 -13.40 12.26
N GLN A 106 12.65 -12.22 12.78
CA GLN A 106 12.23 -11.08 11.99
C GLN A 106 13.38 -10.51 11.15
N ILE A 107 14.60 -10.48 11.70
CA ILE A 107 15.80 -10.05 10.97
C ILE A 107 16.08 -10.99 9.79
N THR A 108 16.05 -12.30 10.01
CA THR A 108 16.31 -13.28 8.94
C THR A 108 15.21 -13.23 7.88
N ALA A 109 13.94 -13.10 8.27
CA ALA A 109 12.84 -12.90 7.33
C ALA A 109 13.01 -11.63 6.49
N ALA A 110 13.38 -10.50 7.10
CA ALA A 110 13.65 -9.26 6.39
C ALA A 110 14.80 -9.43 5.38
N GLY A 111 15.87 -10.11 5.76
CA GLY A 111 16.99 -10.43 4.86
C GLY A 111 16.55 -11.27 3.65
N ILE A 112 15.74 -12.31 3.86
CA ILE A 112 15.20 -13.15 2.78
C ILE A 112 14.31 -12.32 1.84
N MET A 113 13.45 -11.44 2.38
CA MET A 113 12.58 -10.58 1.58
C MET A 113 13.38 -9.61 0.70
N ILE A 114 14.39 -8.93 1.27
CA ILE A 114 15.28 -8.02 0.54
C ILE A 114 15.99 -8.77 -0.60
N PHE A 115 16.50 -9.97 -0.31
CA PHE A 115 17.13 -10.81 -1.32
C PHE A 115 16.16 -11.22 -2.45
N GLY A 116 14.92 -11.59 -2.10
CA GLY A 116 13.88 -11.89 -3.09
C GLY A 116 13.57 -10.70 -4.00
N VAL A 117 13.44 -9.50 -3.44
CA VAL A 117 13.21 -8.27 -4.22
C VAL A 117 14.39 -7.99 -5.15
N TYR A 118 15.62 -8.16 -4.67
CA TYR A 118 16.82 -8.00 -5.49
C TYR A 118 16.82 -8.96 -6.69
N LEU A 119 16.54 -10.25 -6.48
CA LEU A 119 16.50 -11.24 -7.55
C LEU A 119 15.44 -10.93 -8.62
N VAL A 120 14.23 -10.58 -8.21
CA VAL A 120 13.13 -10.24 -9.14
C VAL A 120 13.48 -8.98 -9.93
N SER A 121 14.10 -7.99 -9.28
CA SER A 121 14.50 -6.74 -9.93
C SER A 121 15.63 -6.95 -10.95
N ARG A 122 16.52 -7.93 -10.74
CA ARG A 122 17.66 -8.22 -11.61
C ARG A 122 17.27 -8.94 -12.91
N ARG A 123 16.29 -9.86 -12.88
CA ARG A 123 16.03 -10.79 -13.99
C ARG A 123 15.54 -10.15 -15.29
N GLU A 124 15.01 -8.93 -15.27
CA GLU A 124 14.49 -8.29 -16.49
C GLU A 124 15.43 -7.27 -17.13
N ILE A 125 16.58 -6.92 -16.52
CA ILE A 125 17.64 -6.15 -17.20
C ILE A 125 18.21 -6.96 -18.39
N VAL A 126 18.06 -8.29 -18.37
CA VAL A 126 18.61 -9.20 -19.38
C VAL A 126 17.67 -9.42 -20.58
N ILE A 127 16.37 -9.08 -20.48
CA ILE A 127 15.36 -9.46 -21.51
C ILE A 127 15.12 -8.33 -22.55
N HIS A 128 15.66 -7.14 -22.34
CA HIS A 128 15.75 -6.10 -23.37
C HIS A 128 17.20 -5.62 -23.53
N PRO A 129 18.02 -6.28 -24.36
CA PRO A 129 19.08 -5.55 -25.04
C PRO A 129 18.42 -4.54 -25.98
N ALA A 130 19.06 -3.39 -26.12
CA ALA A 130 18.66 -2.24 -26.92
C ALA A 130 18.15 -2.58 -28.33
#